data_AF-A0A3N6R7H3-F1
#
_entry.id   AF-A0A3N6R7H3-F1
#
_cell.length_a   1.000
_cell.length_b   1.000
_cell.length_c   1.000
_cell.angle_alpha   90.00
_cell.angle_beta   90.00
_cell.angle_gamma   90.00
#
_symmetry.space_group_name_H-M   'P 1'
#
loop_
_entity.id
_entity.type
_entity.pdbx_description
1 polymer ?
#
loop_
_entity_poly.entity_id
_entity_poly.type
_entity_poly.pdbx_seq_one_letter_code
_entity_poly.pdbx_strand_id
1 'polypeptide(L)'
;MTGTESDDLHGGANADTFFLGEVPQPQEPEDPGKAKFTGIDWLNLGLSIAGDVSDLAFQYFGWNKLTKEVVPMVFDIGKSIVGGIEDPSAIPTVPLPKTGTYATIKDFNPREDVVFIPLAPTGKANVFISEDTNTTSTLSFKYNSEDGDKTFATLELATPSDIFGQGTNSISRAGQTSIRETLIDNALIIDSNGATQGLYNGTTLPIESKDLENLGSNRFLVLGAYSGLQLEGKGGIDYQYGTNFGDIISGYNLDPNDDIQSDPASVDNDQLRGFNGDDVFLGGAGADIIKGDDGLDTSSYIHSTAGVTVDLTNKPNNTYVEVANDGFGGKDKLYSIENIIGSDYDDEITGDNKPNVLGSAQGDDILTGNGDEDTFILSSGTNTITDFNPSQDKIQIDVKAYYENNQSVDFDATHSDTTNTLTISLAGQDAAILENISNSQVANALQKIEFIGEENNTIVMGDDDNNTGLGGSFSSQYIYGGGGQDGLRALRSKDVLLGGDGDDYLDGSQQADILIGGAGADTFTLYNFAGGYFSGGQWVRNVAPDSIMDFTAAEGDQINILTSHFDGLSSLSDLAYDNNSNELSFNDSVIAILENESGFDPNSHVSLF
;
A
#
# COMPACT_ATOMS: atom_id res chain seq x y z
N MET A 1 21.43 -47.53 23.62
CA MET A 1 21.29 -48.96 23.99
C MET A 1 19.99 -49.07 24.78
N THR A 2 19.08 -49.97 24.36
CA THR A 2 17.73 -50.26 24.92
C THR A 2 16.80 -49.04 25.10
N GLY A 3 16.19 -48.56 24.01
CA GLY A 3 15.19 -47.49 24.02
C GLY A 3 14.56 -47.29 22.64
N THR A 4 13.26 -47.06 22.62
CA THR A 4 12.36 -46.74 21.49
C THR A 4 12.44 -45.24 21.17
N GLU A 5 13.53 -44.76 20.57
CA GLU A 5 13.81 -43.31 20.54
C GLU A 5 13.20 -42.63 19.29
N SER A 6 12.22 -41.73 19.55
CA SER A 6 11.74 -40.64 18.68
C SER A 6 12.78 -39.51 18.69
N ASP A 7 12.95 -38.78 17.59
CA ASP A 7 13.81 -37.58 17.54
C ASP A 7 12.98 -36.35 17.91
N ASP A 8 13.36 -35.67 19.00
CA ASP A 8 12.75 -34.41 19.43
C ASP A 8 13.59 -33.23 18.90
N LEU A 9 13.00 -32.39 18.06
CA LEU A 9 13.59 -31.18 17.49
C LEU A 9 13.11 -29.96 18.29
N HIS A 10 14.04 -29.11 18.71
CA HIS A 10 13.77 -27.87 19.44
C HIS A 10 14.44 -26.72 18.69
N GLY A 11 13.69 -25.66 18.39
CA GLY A 11 14.20 -24.49 17.69
C GLY A 11 14.95 -23.55 18.63
N GLY A 12 14.34 -23.23 19.77
CA GLY A 12 14.92 -22.30 20.74
C GLY A 12 13.99 -21.11 20.92
N ALA A 13 14.56 -19.91 21.07
CA ALA A 13 13.79 -18.68 21.06
C ALA A 13 14.07 -17.96 19.73
N ASN A 14 13.09 -17.20 19.23
CA ASN A 14 13.05 -16.53 17.92
C ASN A 14 12.73 -17.48 16.75
N ALA A 15 12.58 -16.91 15.56
CA ALA A 15 12.29 -17.63 14.32
C ALA A 15 13.23 -18.82 14.05
N ASP A 16 12.64 -20.01 13.99
CA ASP A 16 13.34 -21.27 13.74
C ASP A 16 12.88 -21.95 12.45
N THR A 17 13.81 -22.62 11.76
CA THR A 17 13.48 -23.43 10.58
C THR A 17 13.75 -24.91 10.84
N PHE A 18 12.70 -25.71 10.81
CA PHE A 18 12.74 -27.14 11.01
C PHE A 18 12.76 -27.89 9.68
N PHE A 19 13.74 -28.77 9.49
CA PHE A 19 13.80 -29.68 8.35
C PHE A 19 13.64 -31.11 8.81
N LEU A 20 12.59 -31.78 8.32
CA LEU A 20 12.40 -33.20 8.58
C LEU A 20 13.17 -34.03 7.53
N GLY A 21 13.88 -35.07 7.96
CA GLY A 21 14.57 -36.00 7.06
C GLY A 21 13.62 -37.02 6.41
N GLU A 22 14.08 -37.73 5.37
CA GLU A 22 13.25 -38.67 4.60
C GLU A 22 12.50 -39.72 5.45
N VAL A 23 11.25 -39.97 5.05
CA VAL A 23 10.45 -41.13 5.46
C VAL A 23 11.07 -42.40 4.85
N PRO A 24 11.27 -43.50 5.60
CA PRO A 24 11.75 -44.74 5.01
C PRO A 24 10.80 -45.23 3.92
N GLN A 25 11.31 -45.37 2.69
CA GLN A 25 10.64 -46.16 1.66
C GLN A 25 10.45 -47.60 2.19
N PRO A 26 9.25 -48.19 2.12
CA PRO A 26 9.08 -49.59 2.48
C PRO A 26 9.52 -50.45 1.30
N GLN A 27 10.82 -50.70 1.11
CA GLN A 27 11.27 -51.76 0.21
C GLN A 27 12.60 -52.37 0.69
N GLU A 28 12.53 -53.68 0.96
CA GLU A 28 13.59 -54.69 0.88
C GLU A 28 14.93 -54.45 1.61
N PRO A 29 15.53 -55.52 2.18
CA PRO A 29 16.79 -55.40 2.91
C PRO A 29 17.95 -55.23 1.92
N GLU A 30 18.93 -54.42 2.33
CA GLU A 30 20.30 -54.28 1.78
C GLU A 30 20.55 -53.14 0.77
N ASP A 31 20.70 -51.91 1.28
CA ASP A 31 21.91 -51.09 1.07
C ASP A 31 21.97 -49.92 2.09
N PRO A 32 22.97 -49.80 2.99
CA PRO A 32 23.15 -48.65 3.88
C PRO A 32 23.73 -47.43 3.13
N GLY A 33 23.12 -47.08 2.00
CA GLY A 33 23.42 -45.90 1.20
C GLY A 33 22.72 -44.69 1.78
N LYS A 34 23.48 -43.82 2.46
CA LYS A 34 23.02 -42.51 2.93
C LYS A 34 22.34 -41.75 1.78
N ALA A 35 21.03 -41.48 1.88
CA ALA A 35 20.46 -40.36 1.17
C ALA A 35 21.14 -39.09 1.73
N LYS A 36 22.06 -38.53 0.95
CA LYS A 36 22.72 -37.27 1.28
C LYS A 36 21.92 -36.15 0.65
N PHE A 37 21.38 -35.25 1.47
CA PHE A 37 21.02 -33.90 1.05
C PHE A 37 22.29 -33.13 0.68
N THR A 38 22.82 -33.34 -0.53
CA THR A 38 23.91 -32.53 -1.08
C THR A 38 23.35 -31.72 -2.22
N GLY A 39 23.35 -30.39 -2.09
CA GLY A 39 23.03 -29.49 -3.20
C GLY A 39 22.00 -28.40 -2.89
N ILE A 40 21.32 -28.41 -1.74
CA ILE A 40 20.34 -27.37 -1.40
C ILE A 40 21.06 -26.12 -0.88
N ASP A 41 20.83 -24.98 -1.54
CA ASP A 41 21.29 -23.67 -1.12
C ASP A 41 20.18 -22.99 -0.32
N TRP A 42 20.27 -23.16 0.99
CA TRP A 42 19.23 -22.76 1.95
C TRP A 42 19.01 -21.25 2.01
N LEU A 43 20.05 -20.45 1.70
CA LEU A 43 19.96 -18.99 1.75
C LEU A 43 19.06 -18.45 0.63
N ASN A 44 19.23 -18.96 -0.59
CA ASN A 44 18.46 -18.52 -1.74
C ASN A 44 17.01 -19.00 -1.69
N LEU A 45 16.76 -20.21 -1.18
CA LEU A 45 15.40 -20.72 -0.96
C LEU A 45 14.59 -19.80 0.00
N GLY A 46 15.20 -19.37 1.11
CA GLY A 46 14.56 -18.48 2.07
C GLY A 46 14.30 -17.07 1.51
N LEU A 47 15.26 -16.50 0.77
CA LEU A 47 15.12 -15.18 0.16
C LEU A 47 14.07 -15.16 -0.97
N SER A 48 13.94 -16.25 -1.72
CA SER A 48 13.00 -16.39 -2.83
C SER A 48 11.54 -16.45 -2.36
N ILE A 49 11.26 -17.29 -1.36
CA ILE A 49 9.91 -17.42 -0.79
C ILE A 49 9.48 -16.08 -0.17
N ALA A 50 10.38 -15.35 0.48
CA ALA A 50 10.08 -14.04 1.06
C ALA A 50 9.87 -12.92 0.03
N GLY A 51 10.54 -12.99 -1.13
CA GLY A 51 10.46 -11.96 -2.19
C GLY A 51 9.12 -11.94 -2.93
N ASP A 52 8.62 -13.11 -3.35
CA ASP A 52 7.45 -13.21 -4.24
C ASP A 52 6.09 -12.99 -3.54
N VAL A 53 6.07 -12.97 -2.20
CA VAL A 53 4.86 -12.74 -1.39
C VAL A 53 4.48 -11.26 -1.37
N SER A 54 5.48 -10.38 -1.41
CA SER A 54 5.26 -8.94 -1.43
C SER A 54 4.41 -8.47 -2.60
N ASP A 55 4.42 -9.24 -3.70
CA ASP A 55 3.64 -8.99 -4.90
C ASP A 55 2.20 -9.53 -4.82
N LEU A 56 1.87 -10.42 -3.86
CA LEU A 56 0.56 -11.08 -3.79
C LEU A 56 -0.54 -10.27 -3.08
N ALA A 57 -0.17 -9.46 -2.08
CA ALA A 57 -1.13 -8.76 -1.23
C ALA A 57 -2.04 -7.76 -1.98
N PHE A 58 -1.70 -7.41 -3.22
CA PHE A 58 -2.34 -6.34 -3.99
C PHE A 58 -3.17 -6.82 -5.18
N GLN A 59 -3.22 -8.13 -5.46
CA GLN A 59 -3.98 -8.66 -6.60
C GLN A 59 -5.51 -8.70 -6.33
N TYR A 60 -5.94 -8.82 -5.07
CA TYR A 60 -7.34 -9.08 -4.71
C TYR A 60 -8.23 -7.85 -4.62
N PHE A 61 -7.69 -6.68 -4.27
CA PHE A 61 -8.52 -5.49 -4.00
C PHE A 61 -8.86 -4.65 -5.23
N GLY A 62 -8.50 -5.07 -6.45
CA GLY A 62 -8.86 -4.39 -7.71
C GLY A 62 -8.25 -2.98 -7.89
N TRP A 63 -7.50 -2.51 -6.90
CA TRP A 63 -6.82 -1.22 -6.87
C TRP A 63 -5.47 -1.39 -7.55
N ASN A 64 -5.38 -0.94 -8.80
CA ASN A 64 -4.13 -0.93 -9.54
C ASN A 64 -3.21 0.12 -8.91
N LYS A 65 -2.21 -0.33 -8.15
CA LYS A 65 -1.16 0.50 -7.55
C LYS A 65 -1.70 1.53 -6.56
N LEU A 66 -1.98 1.10 -5.34
CA LEU A 66 -1.48 1.88 -4.21
C LEU A 66 0.02 2.07 -4.49
N THR A 67 0.43 3.31 -4.70
CA THR A 67 1.83 3.68 -4.88
C THR A 67 2.63 3.12 -3.71
N LYS A 68 3.93 2.88 -3.93
CA LYS A 68 4.92 2.35 -2.98
C LYS A 68 5.07 3.16 -1.67
N GLU A 69 4.15 4.08 -1.38
CA GLU A 69 4.17 4.97 -0.23
C GLU A 69 3.22 4.50 0.90
N VAL A 70 2.17 3.73 0.60
CA VAL A 70 1.46 2.91 1.61
C VAL A 70 2.05 1.49 1.69
N VAL A 71 3.11 1.26 0.92
CA VAL A 71 3.86 0.00 0.90
C VAL A 71 5.36 0.27 0.89
N PRO A 72 6.01 0.34 2.06
CA PRO A 72 7.37 -0.16 2.11
C PRO A 72 7.71 -0.90 3.43
N MET A 73 7.30 -2.17 3.60
CA MET A 73 7.85 -3.05 4.66
C MET A 73 8.18 -4.48 4.23
N VAL A 74 8.74 -4.66 3.04
CA VAL A 74 9.44 -5.91 2.68
C VAL A 74 10.85 -5.97 3.32
N PHE A 75 11.29 -4.92 4.04
CA PHE A 75 12.72 -4.67 4.23
C PHE A 75 13.37 -5.09 5.57
N ASP A 76 12.64 -5.67 6.53
CA ASP A 76 13.27 -6.10 7.80
C ASP A 76 13.48 -7.62 7.93
N ILE A 77 12.86 -8.44 7.09
CA ILE A 77 13.17 -9.88 6.96
C ILE A 77 14.62 -10.07 6.53
N GLY A 78 15.08 -9.26 5.57
CA GLY A 78 16.46 -9.26 5.09
C GLY A 78 17.47 -8.83 6.16
N LYS A 79 17.09 -8.04 7.17
CA LYS A 79 18.00 -7.63 8.26
C LYS A 79 18.02 -8.60 9.43
N SER A 80 16.90 -9.24 9.75
CA SER A 80 16.78 -10.24 10.82
C SER A 80 17.66 -11.48 10.54
N ILE A 81 17.68 -11.95 9.28
CA ILE A 81 18.48 -13.11 8.85
C ILE A 81 19.99 -12.83 8.90
N VAL A 82 20.41 -11.56 8.81
CA VAL A 82 21.83 -11.17 8.69
C VAL A 82 22.51 -10.93 10.05
N GLY A 83 21.74 -10.90 11.15
CA GLY A 83 22.27 -10.62 12.48
C GLY A 83 23.08 -11.75 13.15
N GLY A 84 23.06 -12.98 12.63
CA GLY A 84 23.44 -14.14 13.46
C GLY A 84 24.21 -15.32 12.86
N ILE A 85 24.52 -15.37 11.56
CA ILE A 85 25.17 -16.58 10.97
C ILE A 85 26.57 -16.29 10.45
N GLU A 86 27.56 -16.36 11.34
CA GLU A 86 28.94 -16.65 10.97
C GLU A 86 29.09 -18.18 10.84
N ASP A 87 29.25 -18.67 9.60
CA ASP A 87 29.67 -20.05 9.20
C ASP A 87 28.57 -21.13 8.93
N PRO A 88 28.26 -21.42 7.64
CA PRO A 88 27.34 -22.50 7.20
C PRO A 88 27.81 -23.93 7.52
N SER A 89 29.06 -24.11 7.96
CA SER A 89 29.61 -25.42 8.28
C SER A 89 29.29 -25.92 9.70
N ALA A 90 28.60 -25.10 10.51
CA ALA A 90 28.20 -25.42 11.88
C ALA A 90 26.83 -26.10 12.02
N ILE A 91 26.09 -26.38 10.93
CA ILE A 91 24.79 -27.05 10.99
C ILE A 91 24.98 -28.48 11.53
N PRO A 92 24.46 -28.82 12.72
CA PRO A 92 24.59 -30.17 13.26
C PRO A 92 23.83 -31.16 12.38
N THR A 93 24.55 -32.17 11.89
CA THR A 93 23.95 -33.26 11.10
C THR A 93 23.18 -34.19 12.03
N VAL A 94 21.84 -34.15 11.97
CA VAL A 94 20.98 -35.06 12.73
C VAL A 94 20.99 -36.45 12.06
N PRO A 95 21.23 -37.54 12.81
CA PRO A 95 21.15 -38.90 12.26
C PRO A 95 19.74 -39.22 11.76
N LEU A 96 19.63 -40.01 10.68
CA LEU A 96 18.33 -40.48 10.18
C LEU A 96 17.62 -41.38 11.21
N PRO A 97 16.30 -41.21 11.44
CA PRO A 97 15.53 -42.10 12.31
C PRO A 97 15.39 -43.49 11.69
N LYS A 98 15.24 -44.51 12.55
CA LYS A 98 15.04 -45.91 12.11
C LYS A 98 13.57 -46.15 11.71
N THR A 99 13.32 -47.19 10.92
CA THR A 99 11.97 -47.64 10.55
C THR A 99 11.08 -47.86 11.78
N GLY A 100 9.97 -47.11 11.87
CA GLY A 100 8.97 -47.22 12.94
C GLY A 100 9.01 -46.13 14.02
N THR A 101 9.88 -45.12 13.88
CA THR A 101 10.00 -43.93 14.75
C THR A 101 9.71 -42.67 13.94
N TYR A 102 9.01 -41.68 14.51
CA TYR A 102 8.66 -40.40 13.89
C TYR A 102 9.40 -39.24 14.57
N ALA A 103 9.58 -38.12 13.88
CA ALA A 103 10.17 -36.91 14.46
C ALA A 103 9.11 -36.07 15.16
N THR A 104 9.46 -35.44 16.28
CA THR A 104 8.59 -34.51 17.01
C THR A 104 9.24 -33.13 17.04
N ILE A 105 8.63 -32.14 16.41
CA ILE A 105 8.99 -30.73 16.60
C ILE A 105 8.35 -30.28 17.91
N LYS A 106 9.14 -29.65 18.76
CA LYS A 106 8.74 -29.12 20.05
C LYS A 106 8.85 -27.60 20.01
N ASP A 107 7.89 -26.94 20.64
CA ASP A 107 7.91 -25.48 20.83
C ASP A 107 7.75 -24.67 19.54
N PHE A 108 6.95 -25.17 18.59
CA PHE A 108 6.75 -24.49 17.31
C PHE A 108 5.88 -23.23 17.48
N ASN A 109 6.46 -22.05 17.25
CA ASN A 109 5.76 -20.78 17.28
C ASN A 109 5.22 -20.44 15.88
N PRO A 110 3.91 -20.52 15.63
CA PRO A 110 3.33 -20.31 14.30
C PRO A 110 3.51 -18.89 13.75
N ARG A 111 3.94 -17.93 14.60
CA ARG A 111 4.20 -16.55 14.17
C ARG A 111 5.52 -16.37 13.43
N GLU A 112 6.49 -17.24 13.67
CA GLU A 112 7.87 -17.03 13.21
C GLU A 112 8.58 -18.30 12.74
N ASP A 113 8.10 -19.48 13.16
CA ASP A 113 8.75 -20.74 12.81
C ASP A 113 8.22 -21.30 11.49
N VAL A 114 9.11 -21.99 10.78
CA VAL A 114 8.81 -22.67 9.52
C VAL A 114 9.22 -24.13 9.60
N VAL A 115 8.41 -25.02 9.05
CA VAL A 115 8.74 -26.43 8.90
C VAL A 115 8.71 -26.86 7.44
N PHE A 116 9.77 -27.54 7.02
CA PHE A 116 9.89 -28.20 5.73
C PHE A 116 9.86 -29.71 5.90
N ILE A 117 8.91 -30.33 5.21
CA ILE A 117 8.64 -31.75 5.27
C ILE A 117 8.83 -32.36 3.88
N PRO A 118 9.83 -33.23 3.67
CA PRO A 118 10.07 -33.84 2.37
C PRO A 118 8.92 -34.79 2.02
N LEU A 119 8.40 -34.64 0.82
CA LEU A 119 7.39 -35.51 0.24
C LEU A 119 8.08 -36.54 -0.66
N ALA A 120 7.72 -37.82 -0.48
CA ALA A 120 8.35 -38.90 -1.23
C ALA A 120 8.12 -38.76 -2.76
N PRO A 121 9.15 -38.98 -3.59
CA PRO A 121 9.03 -38.92 -5.03
C PRO A 121 8.24 -40.13 -5.54
N THR A 122 6.94 -39.92 -5.74
CA THR A 122 5.98 -40.76 -6.48
C THR A 122 5.50 -42.08 -5.85
N GLY A 123 4.18 -42.28 -5.83
CA GLY A 123 3.59 -43.61 -6.09
C GLY A 123 2.39 -44.05 -5.26
N LYS A 124 2.37 -43.89 -3.93
CA LYS A 124 1.38 -44.63 -3.10
C LYS A 124 0.91 -44.01 -1.78
N ALA A 125 1.33 -42.82 -1.38
CA ALA A 125 0.88 -42.26 -0.11
C ALA A 125 0.53 -40.77 -0.24
N ASN A 126 -0.74 -40.43 -0.02
CA ASN A 126 -1.10 -39.03 0.24
C ASN A 126 -0.53 -38.69 1.61
N VAL A 127 0.23 -37.61 1.69
CA VAL A 127 0.61 -37.00 2.97
C VAL A 127 -0.55 -36.12 3.39
N PHE A 128 -1.02 -36.29 4.62
CA PHE A 128 -2.13 -35.52 5.17
C PHE A 128 -1.91 -35.26 6.67
N ILE A 129 -2.55 -34.22 7.18
CA ILE A 129 -2.52 -33.86 8.60
C ILE A 129 -3.74 -34.53 9.23
N SER A 130 -3.50 -35.40 10.20
CA SER A 130 -4.53 -36.24 10.81
C SER A 130 -5.10 -35.63 12.07
N GLU A 131 -6.42 -35.78 12.27
CA GLU A 131 -7.12 -35.32 13.49
C GLU A 131 -7.00 -36.27 14.69
N ASP A 132 -6.73 -37.56 14.44
CA ASP A 132 -6.88 -38.65 15.42
C ASP A 132 -6.04 -38.57 16.71
N THR A 133 -5.01 -37.71 16.76
CA THR A 133 -4.09 -37.56 17.91
C THR A 133 -4.05 -36.14 18.47
N ASN A 134 -4.95 -35.26 18.03
CA ASN A 134 -4.95 -33.84 18.38
C ASN A 134 -5.38 -33.58 19.83
N THR A 135 -4.43 -33.67 20.78
CA THR A 135 -4.41 -32.68 21.85
C THR A 135 -4.29 -31.30 21.22
N THR A 136 -4.84 -30.28 21.87
CA THR A 136 -5.03 -28.93 21.34
C THR A 136 -3.76 -28.21 20.83
N SER A 137 -2.59 -28.76 21.10
CA SER A 137 -1.28 -28.20 20.82
C SER A 137 -0.42 -29.11 19.94
N THR A 138 -0.96 -30.20 19.38
CA THR A 138 -0.15 -31.16 18.60
C THR A 138 -0.79 -31.45 17.25
N LEU A 139 -0.03 -31.22 16.18
CA LEU A 139 -0.37 -31.64 14.82
C LEU A 139 0.36 -32.94 14.48
N SER A 140 -0.29 -33.85 13.77
CA SER A 140 0.30 -35.13 13.35
C SER A 140 0.26 -35.29 11.84
N PHE A 141 1.42 -35.46 11.23
CA PHE A 141 1.57 -35.68 9.79
C PHE A 141 1.62 -37.18 9.51
N LYS A 142 0.71 -37.63 8.66
CA LYS A 142 0.54 -39.05 8.30
C LYS A 142 0.66 -39.26 6.79
N TYR A 143 0.95 -40.50 6.41
CA TYR A 143 0.87 -40.96 5.03
C TYR A 143 0.02 -42.24 4.96
N ASN A 144 -0.77 -42.41 3.88
CA ASN A 144 -1.53 -43.64 3.68
C ASN A 144 -0.62 -44.80 3.27
N SER A 145 -0.76 -45.96 3.92
CA SER A 145 -0.03 -47.19 3.56
C SER A 145 -0.97 -48.39 3.43
N GLU A 146 -0.51 -49.47 2.79
CA GLU A 146 -1.29 -50.72 2.65
C GLU A 146 -1.68 -51.32 4.02
N ASP A 147 -0.94 -51.00 5.09
CA ASP A 147 -1.16 -51.43 6.48
C ASP A 147 -1.85 -50.34 7.35
N GLY A 148 -2.58 -49.41 6.72
CA GLY A 148 -3.24 -48.28 7.35
C GLY A 148 -2.35 -47.04 7.50
N ASP A 149 -2.90 -45.96 8.02
CA ASP A 149 -2.20 -44.67 8.09
C ASP A 149 -1.04 -44.71 9.08
N LYS A 150 0.10 -44.14 8.67
CA LYS A 150 1.32 -44.10 9.49
C LYS A 150 1.70 -42.65 9.77
N THR A 151 1.86 -42.31 11.04
CA THR A 151 2.45 -41.03 11.47
C THR A 151 3.95 -41.08 11.22
N PHE A 152 4.47 -40.02 10.61
CA PHE A 152 5.90 -39.87 10.34
C PHE A 152 6.50 -38.59 10.95
N ALA A 153 5.65 -37.63 11.33
CA ALA A 153 6.06 -36.48 12.11
C ALA A 153 4.93 -35.97 13.01
N THR A 154 5.29 -35.31 14.10
CA THR A 154 4.38 -34.52 14.93
C THR A 154 4.98 -33.15 15.21
N LEU A 155 4.13 -32.14 15.36
CA LEU A 155 4.51 -30.77 15.69
C LEU A 155 3.74 -30.34 16.93
N GLU A 156 4.46 -29.94 17.97
CA GLU A 156 3.90 -29.38 19.20
C GLU A 156 4.09 -27.87 19.21
N LEU A 157 2.98 -27.14 19.31
CA LEU A 157 2.98 -25.69 19.38
C LEU A 157 3.70 -25.19 20.63
N ALA A 158 4.31 -24.01 20.50
CA ALA A 158 4.88 -23.25 21.60
C ALA A 158 3.84 -22.94 22.68
N THR A 159 4.32 -22.53 23.85
CA THR A 159 3.40 -22.22 24.95
C THR A 159 2.53 -21.01 24.60
N PRO A 160 1.29 -20.90 25.12
CA PRO A 160 0.44 -19.75 24.83
C PRO A 160 1.08 -18.40 25.18
N SER A 161 1.98 -18.36 26.16
CA SER A 161 2.71 -17.13 26.51
C SER A 161 3.78 -16.76 25.49
N ASP A 162 4.36 -17.74 24.81
CA ASP A 162 5.36 -17.50 23.78
C ASP A 162 4.69 -17.09 22.45
N ILE A 163 3.49 -17.61 22.18
CA ILE A 163 2.70 -17.23 21.00
C ILE A 163 1.98 -15.89 21.21
N PHE A 164 1.27 -15.69 22.32
CA PHE A 164 0.36 -14.55 22.50
C PHE A 164 0.88 -13.47 23.45
N GLY A 165 2.11 -13.63 23.95
CA GLY A 165 2.74 -12.72 24.89
C GLY A 165 2.56 -13.09 26.36
N GLN A 166 3.40 -12.47 27.18
CA GLN A 166 3.50 -12.74 28.62
C GLN A 166 2.16 -12.53 29.34
N GLY A 167 1.75 -13.51 30.14
CA GLY A 167 0.48 -13.48 30.89
C GLY A 167 -0.64 -14.33 30.28
N THR A 168 -0.49 -14.80 29.04
CA THR A 168 -1.43 -15.74 28.42
C THR A 168 -1.09 -17.17 28.85
N ASN A 169 -1.90 -17.75 29.75
CA ASN A 169 -1.65 -19.10 30.28
C ASN A 169 -2.47 -20.20 29.55
N SER A 170 -3.42 -19.81 28.71
CA SER A 170 -4.28 -20.73 27.98
C SER A 170 -4.90 -20.03 26.78
N ILE A 171 -5.14 -20.79 25.72
CA ILE A 171 -5.88 -20.36 24.53
C ILE A 171 -7.20 -21.14 24.46
N SER A 172 -8.23 -20.51 23.89
CA SER A 172 -9.55 -21.14 23.79
C SER A 172 -9.49 -22.33 22.82
N ARG A 173 -10.45 -23.27 22.94
CA ARG A 173 -10.53 -24.41 22.01
C ARG A 173 -10.74 -23.97 20.56
N ALA A 174 -11.46 -22.87 20.37
CA ALA A 174 -11.67 -22.25 19.07
C ALA A 174 -10.36 -21.66 18.53
N GLY A 175 -9.62 -20.88 19.33
CA GLY A 175 -8.34 -20.33 18.91
C GLY A 175 -7.27 -21.38 18.60
N GLN A 176 -7.25 -22.49 19.35
CA GLN A 176 -6.40 -23.66 19.04
C GLN A 176 -6.78 -24.34 17.73
N THR A 177 -8.07 -24.32 17.40
CA THR A 177 -8.59 -24.90 16.15
C THR A 177 -8.23 -24.02 14.98
N SER A 178 -8.38 -22.71 15.13
CA SER A 178 -7.94 -21.68 14.19
C SER A 178 -6.46 -21.81 13.84
N ILE A 179 -5.53 -21.77 14.81
CA ILE A 179 -4.08 -21.91 14.53
C ILE A 179 -3.79 -23.17 13.70
N ARG A 180 -4.46 -24.29 14.04
CA ARG A 180 -4.29 -25.54 13.30
C ARG A 180 -4.79 -25.41 11.86
N GLU A 181 -5.97 -24.82 11.66
CA GLU A 181 -6.56 -24.64 10.34
C GLU A 181 -5.76 -23.65 9.51
N THR A 182 -5.33 -22.51 10.08
CA THR A 182 -4.41 -21.56 9.44
C THR A 182 -3.14 -22.23 8.92
N LEU A 183 -2.47 -23.06 9.74
CA LEU A 183 -1.27 -23.78 9.31
C LEU A 183 -1.55 -24.76 8.16
N ILE A 184 -2.73 -25.40 8.15
CA ILE A 184 -3.11 -26.37 7.11
C ILE A 184 -3.50 -25.66 5.81
N ASP A 185 -4.34 -24.63 5.91
CA ASP A 185 -4.92 -23.91 4.79
C ASP A 185 -3.86 -23.11 4.04
N ASN A 186 -2.83 -22.63 4.75
CA ASN A 186 -1.66 -21.97 4.18
C ASN A 186 -0.49 -22.93 3.91
N ALA A 187 -0.67 -24.24 3.97
CA ALA A 187 0.45 -25.13 3.67
C ALA A 187 0.72 -25.19 2.16
N LEU A 188 2.00 -25.09 1.77
CA LEU A 188 2.44 -25.10 0.38
C LEU A 188 3.22 -26.36 0.04
N ILE A 189 2.97 -26.91 -1.15
CA ILE A 189 3.87 -27.89 -1.75
C ILE A 189 4.76 -27.20 -2.76
N ILE A 190 6.06 -27.17 -2.48
CA ILE A 190 7.10 -26.68 -3.40
C ILE A 190 7.71 -27.88 -4.12
N ASP A 191 7.73 -27.86 -5.44
CA ASP A 191 8.49 -28.82 -6.25
C ASP A 191 9.81 -28.25 -6.78
N SER A 192 10.64 -29.13 -7.36
CA SER A 192 11.95 -28.75 -7.89
C SER A 192 11.93 -27.82 -9.09
N ASN A 193 10.75 -27.54 -9.67
CA ASN A 193 10.59 -26.58 -10.78
C ASN A 193 10.04 -25.24 -10.30
N GLY A 194 9.84 -25.06 -8.98
CA GLY A 194 9.19 -23.88 -8.42
C GLY A 194 7.67 -23.86 -8.56
N ALA A 195 7.06 -24.96 -8.98
CA ALA A 195 5.62 -25.05 -8.96
C ALA A 195 5.17 -25.14 -7.49
N THR A 196 4.36 -24.17 -7.08
CA THR A 196 3.67 -24.17 -5.79
C THR A 196 2.26 -24.72 -5.96
N GLN A 197 1.86 -25.59 -5.04
CA GLN A 197 0.48 -26.08 -4.95
C GLN A 197 0.03 -25.92 -3.49
N GLY A 198 -0.95 -25.05 -3.25
CA GLY A 198 -1.62 -24.95 -1.96
C GLY A 198 -2.40 -26.24 -1.64
N LEU A 199 -2.51 -26.59 -0.36
CA LEU A 199 -3.40 -27.68 0.08
C LEU A 199 -4.88 -27.30 0.01
N TYR A 200 -5.19 -26.00 0.03
CA TYR A 200 -6.52 -25.42 -0.17
C TYR A 200 -6.41 -24.22 -1.14
N ASN A 201 -7.51 -23.86 -1.82
CA ASN A 201 -7.53 -22.68 -2.70
C ASN A 201 -7.41 -21.42 -1.82
N GLY A 202 -6.35 -20.62 -1.98
CA GLY A 202 -6.23 -19.37 -1.23
C GLY A 202 -5.01 -18.53 -1.58
N THR A 203 -3.80 -19.12 -1.55
CA THR A 203 -2.57 -18.39 -1.89
C THR A 203 -1.66 -19.25 -2.77
N THR A 204 -1.28 -18.72 -3.94
CA THR A 204 -0.25 -19.31 -4.80
C THR A 204 0.90 -18.33 -4.83
N LEU A 205 2.03 -18.66 -4.20
CA LEU A 205 3.26 -17.90 -4.34
C LEU A 205 3.97 -18.33 -5.63
N PRO A 206 4.04 -17.48 -6.68
CA PRO A 206 4.71 -17.83 -7.91
C PRO A 206 6.23 -17.74 -7.70
N ILE A 207 6.85 -18.84 -7.28
CA ILE A 207 8.29 -18.88 -7.09
C ILE A 207 9.00 -19.13 -8.41
N GLU A 208 9.86 -18.21 -8.85
CA GLU A 208 10.60 -18.40 -10.09
C GLU A 208 11.58 -19.58 -10.01
N SER A 209 11.60 -20.43 -11.06
CA SER A 209 12.46 -21.62 -11.09
C SER A 209 13.96 -21.32 -10.97
N LYS A 210 14.41 -20.10 -11.32
CA LYS A 210 15.81 -19.65 -11.23
C LYS A 210 16.26 -19.49 -9.77
N ASP A 211 15.33 -19.21 -8.86
CA ASP A 211 15.62 -18.98 -7.45
C ASP A 211 15.68 -20.30 -6.66
N LEU A 212 15.35 -21.41 -7.33
CA LEU A 212 15.23 -22.76 -6.77
C LEU A 212 16.17 -23.80 -7.41
N GLU A 213 17.18 -23.36 -8.17
CA GLU A 213 18.12 -24.20 -8.96
C GLU A 213 18.80 -25.35 -8.18
N ASN A 214 18.72 -25.30 -6.85
CA ASN A 214 19.38 -26.18 -5.90
C ASN A 214 18.47 -27.24 -5.22
N LEU A 215 17.15 -27.25 -5.50
CA LEU A 215 16.20 -28.20 -4.89
C LEU A 215 16.22 -29.63 -5.49
N GLY A 216 16.87 -29.84 -6.64
CA GLY A 216 17.06 -31.17 -7.23
C GLY A 216 15.79 -31.77 -7.84
N SER A 217 15.26 -32.86 -7.28
CA SER A 217 13.99 -33.50 -7.73
C SER A 217 12.99 -33.70 -6.57
N ASN A 218 13.27 -33.06 -5.44
CA ASN A 218 12.50 -33.24 -4.22
C ASN A 218 11.28 -32.33 -4.20
N ARG A 219 10.21 -32.78 -3.55
CA ARG A 219 9.05 -31.96 -3.20
C ARG A 219 9.03 -31.76 -1.69
N PHE A 220 8.64 -30.57 -1.25
CA PHE A 220 8.52 -30.25 0.18
C PHE A 220 7.12 -29.73 0.46
N LEU A 221 6.52 -30.21 1.54
CA LEU A 221 5.42 -29.54 2.21
C LEU A 221 6.02 -28.52 3.18
N VAL A 222 5.58 -27.27 3.08
CA VAL A 222 6.04 -26.15 3.88
C VAL A 222 4.86 -25.61 4.67
N LEU A 223 5.06 -25.38 5.97
CA LEU A 223 4.06 -24.79 6.87
C LEU A 223 4.74 -23.79 7.82
N GLY A 224 3.95 -22.87 8.37
CA GLY A 224 4.41 -21.87 9.33
C GLY A 224 4.53 -20.48 8.71
N ALA A 225 5.28 -19.62 9.37
CA ALA A 225 5.48 -18.23 8.97
C ALA A 225 6.59 -18.13 7.91
N TYR A 226 6.34 -18.65 6.72
CA TYR A 226 7.27 -18.49 5.59
C TYR A 226 7.01 -17.21 4.79
N SER A 227 5.86 -16.57 5.03
CA SER A 227 5.38 -15.35 4.40
C SER A 227 4.22 -14.74 5.17
N GLY A 228 3.76 -13.55 4.72
CA GLY A 228 2.41 -13.08 5.03
C GLY A 228 1.35 -14.06 4.51
N LEU A 229 0.31 -14.24 5.29
CA LEU A 229 -0.80 -15.15 5.03
C LEU A 229 -2.04 -14.38 4.58
N GLN A 230 -2.86 -15.02 3.74
CA GLN A 230 -4.22 -14.57 3.48
C GLN A 230 -5.17 -15.49 4.23
N LEU A 231 -5.78 -14.96 5.27
CA LEU A 231 -6.69 -15.67 6.15
C LEU A 231 -8.12 -15.18 5.84
N GLU A 232 -9.00 -16.13 5.58
CA GLU A 232 -10.40 -15.85 5.24
C GLU A 232 -11.32 -16.61 6.18
N GLY A 233 -12.33 -15.89 6.65
CA GLY A 233 -13.32 -16.40 7.58
C GLY A 233 -14.26 -17.41 6.94
N LYS A 234 -14.79 -18.29 7.77
CA LYS A 234 -15.76 -19.31 7.38
C LYS A 234 -16.95 -19.12 8.30
N GLY A 235 -18.12 -18.84 7.73
CA GLY A 235 -19.30 -18.38 8.48
C GLY A 235 -19.51 -19.03 9.87
N GLY A 236 -19.92 -18.20 10.84
CA GLY A 236 -19.74 -18.47 12.26
C GLY A 236 -18.78 -17.45 12.86
N ILE A 237 -18.54 -17.53 14.18
CA ILE A 237 -17.50 -16.72 14.83
C ILE A 237 -16.12 -17.25 14.45
N ASP A 238 -15.34 -16.39 13.81
CA ASP A 238 -13.99 -16.66 13.37
C ASP A 238 -12.94 -16.18 14.39
N TYR A 239 -11.89 -17.00 14.51
CA TYR A 239 -10.67 -16.65 15.22
C TYR A 239 -9.56 -16.72 14.19
N GLN A 240 -8.82 -15.65 13.96
CA GLN A 240 -7.75 -15.63 12.96
C GLN A 240 -6.52 -14.97 13.55
N TYR A 241 -5.39 -15.64 13.34
CA TYR A 241 -4.10 -15.27 13.89
C TYR A 241 -3.09 -15.30 12.77
N GLY A 242 -2.53 -14.12 12.51
CA GLY A 242 -1.46 -13.90 11.57
C GLY A 242 -0.11 -14.46 12.02
N THR A 243 0.92 -13.92 11.41
CA THR A 243 2.34 -14.23 11.57
C THR A 243 3.08 -12.99 12.03
N ASN A 244 4.41 -12.97 11.91
CA ASN A 244 5.19 -11.74 12.12
C ASN A 244 5.49 -11.00 10.78
N PHE A 245 4.75 -11.33 9.72
CA PHE A 245 4.81 -10.68 8.41
C PHE A 245 3.47 -10.00 8.13
N GLY A 246 3.43 -9.05 7.20
CA GLY A 246 2.17 -8.42 6.81
C GLY A 246 1.18 -9.42 6.19
N ASP A 247 0.08 -9.65 6.89
CA ASP A 247 -0.98 -10.58 6.57
C ASP A 247 -2.24 -9.84 6.06
N ILE A 248 -3.09 -10.56 5.34
CA ILE A 248 -4.46 -10.13 5.04
C ILE A 248 -5.40 -11.04 5.83
N ILE A 249 -6.19 -10.46 6.73
CA ILE A 249 -7.02 -11.21 7.66
C ILE A 249 -8.47 -10.73 7.54
N SER A 250 -9.34 -11.56 6.98
CA SER A 250 -10.75 -11.24 6.80
C SER A 250 -11.65 -12.14 7.62
N GLY A 251 -12.60 -11.60 8.39
CA GLY A 251 -13.66 -12.35 9.09
C GLY A 251 -14.64 -13.08 8.16
N TYR A 252 -14.45 -12.96 6.85
CA TYR A 252 -15.32 -13.60 5.86
C TYR A 252 -14.55 -14.08 4.63
N ASN A 253 -15.27 -14.75 3.73
CA ASN A 253 -14.73 -15.28 2.49
C ASN A 253 -14.71 -14.18 1.41
N LEU A 254 -13.56 -13.99 0.77
CA LEU A 254 -13.34 -12.97 -0.26
C LEU A 254 -13.58 -13.48 -1.70
N ASP A 255 -14.23 -14.64 -1.88
CA ASP A 255 -14.49 -15.21 -3.22
C ASP A 255 -15.23 -14.19 -4.12
N PRO A 256 -14.59 -13.71 -5.20
CA PRO A 256 -15.17 -12.72 -6.11
C PRO A 256 -16.36 -13.27 -6.93
N ASN A 257 -16.64 -14.57 -6.85
CA ASN A 257 -17.84 -15.19 -7.44
C ASN A 257 -18.98 -15.36 -6.43
N ASP A 258 -18.70 -15.18 -5.13
CA ASP A 258 -19.75 -14.94 -4.15
C ASP A 258 -20.19 -13.48 -4.29
N ASP A 259 -21.48 -13.20 -4.11
CA ASP A 259 -21.99 -11.84 -4.24
C ASP A 259 -21.62 -11.06 -2.97
N ILE A 260 -20.35 -10.65 -2.88
CA ILE A 260 -19.75 -9.84 -1.81
C ILE A 260 -20.62 -8.60 -1.51
N GLN A 261 -21.37 -8.09 -2.50
CA GLN A 261 -22.26 -6.93 -2.34
C GLN A 261 -23.67 -7.27 -1.83
N SER A 262 -24.10 -8.54 -1.82
CA SER A 262 -25.43 -8.94 -1.34
C SER A 262 -25.45 -9.64 0.03
N ASP A 263 -24.29 -10.07 0.53
CA ASP A 263 -24.11 -10.63 1.87
C ASP A 263 -22.64 -10.43 2.30
N PRO A 264 -22.26 -9.23 2.79
CA PRO A 264 -20.96 -9.04 3.42
C PRO A 264 -20.88 -9.99 4.59
N ALA A 265 -20.06 -11.02 4.39
CA ALA A 265 -20.30 -12.31 4.96
C ALA A 265 -20.05 -12.33 6.49
N SER A 266 -20.90 -13.10 7.17
CA SER A 266 -20.97 -13.29 8.63
C SER A 266 -21.43 -12.05 9.42
N VAL A 267 -22.45 -12.21 10.27
CA VAL A 267 -22.89 -11.19 11.26
C VAL A 267 -22.32 -11.48 12.65
N ASP A 268 -21.32 -12.35 12.68
CA ASP A 268 -20.73 -12.90 13.89
C ASP A 268 -19.64 -11.96 14.42
N ASN A 269 -19.27 -12.12 15.70
CA ASN A 269 -18.30 -11.22 16.33
C ASN A 269 -16.93 -11.89 16.36
N ASP A 270 -16.08 -11.51 15.42
CA ASP A 270 -14.84 -12.20 15.12
C ASP A 270 -13.66 -11.67 15.97
N GLN A 271 -12.59 -12.47 16.01
CA GLN A 271 -11.34 -12.10 16.67
C GLN A 271 -10.18 -12.26 15.71
N LEU A 272 -9.74 -11.12 15.18
CA LEU A 272 -8.67 -11.03 14.19
C LEU A 272 -7.44 -10.42 14.86
N ARG A 273 -6.27 -11.03 14.66
CA ARG A 273 -5.02 -10.53 15.24
C ARG A 273 -3.84 -10.78 14.30
N GLY A 274 -3.11 -9.72 13.99
CA GLY A 274 -1.97 -9.70 13.07
C GLY A 274 -0.66 -10.12 13.71
N PHE A 275 -0.32 -9.51 14.85
CA PHE A 275 0.92 -9.65 15.62
C PHE A 275 2.02 -8.66 15.20
N ASN A 276 2.93 -9.06 14.31
CA ASN A 276 4.00 -8.20 13.88
C ASN A 276 3.89 -8.04 12.35
N GLY A 277 4.31 -6.91 11.82
CA GLY A 277 4.20 -6.64 10.38
C GLY A 277 3.01 -5.73 10.09
N ASP A 278 2.90 -5.29 8.84
CA ASP A 278 1.84 -4.37 8.43
C ASP A 278 0.64 -5.17 7.93
N ASP A 279 -0.36 -5.34 8.79
CA ASP A 279 -1.48 -6.23 8.52
C ASP A 279 -2.69 -5.47 7.95
N VAL A 280 -3.47 -6.13 7.09
CA VAL A 280 -4.74 -5.61 6.56
C VAL A 280 -5.89 -6.45 7.09
N PHE A 281 -6.83 -5.82 7.77
CA PHE A 281 -7.99 -6.46 8.36
C PHE A 281 -9.28 -6.10 7.64
N LEU A 282 -10.12 -7.11 7.38
CA LEU A 282 -11.50 -6.94 6.93
C LEU A 282 -12.42 -7.64 7.93
N GLY A 283 -12.96 -6.90 8.90
CA GLY A 283 -13.81 -7.45 9.96
C GLY A 283 -15.04 -8.19 9.40
N GLY A 284 -15.84 -7.46 8.61
CA GLY A 284 -17.14 -7.96 8.16
C GLY A 284 -18.25 -7.33 8.98
N ALA A 285 -19.44 -7.93 8.97
CA ALA A 285 -20.53 -7.46 9.82
C ALA A 285 -20.41 -8.10 11.21
N GLY A 286 -20.77 -7.37 12.26
CA GLY A 286 -20.64 -7.89 13.62
C GLY A 286 -20.02 -6.85 14.54
N ALA A 287 -19.67 -7.24 15.76
CA ALA A 287 -18.87 -6.38 16.63
C ALA A 287 -17.53 -7.07 16.87
N ASP A 288 -16.60 -6.80 15.96
CA ASP A 288 -15.34 -7.52 15.86
C ASP A 288 -14.28 -6.97 16.79
N ILE A 289 -13.29 -7.82 17.08
CA ILE A 289 -12.09 -7.44 17.82
C ILE A 289 -10.93 -7.59 16.86
N ILE A 290 -10.39 -6.46 16.43
CA ILE A 290 -9.28 -6.37 15.48
C ILE A 290 -8.04 -5.87 16.22
N LYS A 291 -6.94 -6.60 16.11
CA LYS A 291 -5.67 -6.29 16.79
C LYS A 291 -4.52 -6.34 15.81
N GLY A 292 -3.98 -5.18 15.42
CA GLY A 292 -2.76 -5.10 14.63
C GLY A 292 -1.55 -5.59 15.43
N ASP A 293 -1.38 -5.02 16.62
CA ASP A 293 -0.22 -5.14 17.52
C ASP A 293 0.99 -4.29 17.06
N ASP A 294 2.09 -4.89 16.59
CA ASP A 294 3.33 -4.19 16.21
C ASP A 294 3.44 -4.05 14.68
N GLY A 295 3.21 -2.86 14.13
CA GLY A 295 3.27 -2.64 12.69
C GLY A 295 2.60 -1.34 12.29
N LEU A 296 2.44 -1.12 10.98
CA LEU A 296 1.52 -0.14 10.41
C LEU A 296 0.27 -0.85 9.91
N ASP A 297 -0.66 -1.08 10.82
CA ASP A 297 -1.83 -1.92 10.58
C ASP A 297 -3.01 -1.14 10.02
N THR A 298 -3.75 -1.79 9.11
CA THR A 298 -4.87 -1.20 8.37
C THR A 298 -6.18 -1.93 8.66
N SER A 299 -7.20 -1.22 9.13
CA SER A 299 -8.57 -1.73 9.16
C SER A 299 -9.32 -1.23 7.93
N SER A 300 -9.79 -2.14 7.09
CA SER A 300 -10.50 -1.82 5.84
C SER A 300 -11.99 -2.12 5.96
N TYR A 301 -12.79 -1.12 5.60
CA TYR A 301 -14.26 -1.17 5.54
C TYR A 301 -14.75 -1.16 4.08
N ILE A 302 -13.90 -1.55 3.13
CA ILE A 302 -14.16 -1.41 1.69
C ILE A 302 -15.43 -2.14 1.21
N HIS A 303 -15.86 -3.19 1.93
CA HIS A 303 -17.08 -3.94 1.63
C HIS A 303 -18.28 -3.56 2.50
N SER A 304 -18.17 -2.49 3.30
CA SER A 304 -19.27 -1.98 4.12
C SER A 304 -20.45 -1.54 3.27
N THR A 305 -21.67 -1.80 3.77
CA THR A 305 -22.92 -1.54 3.03
C THR A 305 -23.49 -0.14 3.24
N ALA A 306 -22.80 0.69 4.00
CA ALA A 306 -23.12 2.09 4.29
C ALA A 306 -21.85 2.79 4.77
N GLY A 307 -21.89 4.12 4.80
CA GLY A 307 -20.78 4.95 5.27
C GLY A 307 -20.36 4.64 6.71
N VAL A 308 -19.07 4.74 6.96
CA VAL A 308 -18.42 4.45 8.24
C VAL A 308 -18.04 5.73 8.98
N THR A 309 -17.91 5.61 10.30
CA THR A 309 -17.46 6.71 11.16
C THR A 309 -16.39 6.19 12.13
N VAL A 310 -15.14 6.53 11.86
CA VAL A 310 -13.96 6.08 12.59
C VAL A 310 -13.19 7.28 13.13
N ASP A 311 -12.81 7.22 14.41
CA ASP A 311 -11.94 8.22 15.05
C ASP A 311 -10.88 7.50 15.87
N LEU A 312 -9.64 7.45 15.35
CA LEU A 312 -8.52 6.74 15.97
C LEU A 312 -8.01 7.42 17.26
N THR A 313 -8.46 8.65 17.56
CA THR A 313 -8.22 9.32 18.85
C THR A 313 -9.19 8.85 19.94
N ASN A 314 -10.37 8.34 19.56
CA ASN A 314 -11.44 8.00 20.49
C ASN A 314 -11.20 6.65 21.18
N LYS A 315 -10.32 6.67 22.19
CA LYS A 315 -9.95 5.50 23.00
C LYS A 315 -10.61 5.58 24.39
N PRO A 316 -11.89 5.17 24.57
CA PRO A 316 -12.68 5.42 25.80
C PRO A 316 -12.08 4.85 27.08
N ASN A 317 -11.17 3.88 26.97
CA ASN A 317 -10.43 3.28 28.08
C ASN A 317 -8.91 3.22 27.84
N ASN A 318 -8.40 4.02 26.90
CA ASN A 318 -6.99 4.05 26.52
C ASN A 318 -6.41 2.68 26.12
N THR A 319 -7.25 1.77 25.58
CA THR A 319 -6.85 0.42 25.16
C THR A 319 -7.23 0.12 23.71
N TYR A 320 -8.42 0.52 23.28
CA TYR A 320 -8.90 0.34 21.90
C TYR A 320 -9.71 1.56 21.46
N VAL A 321 -9.84 1.70 20.14
CA VAL A 321 -10.81 2.57 19.49
C VAL A 321 -12.09 1.78 19.27
N GLU A 322 -13.23 2.34 19.67
CA GLU A 322 -14.54 1.78 19.33
C GLU A 322 -15.09 2.54 18.12
N VAL A 323 -15.28 1.83 17.01
CA VAL A 323 -15.82 2.41 15.78
C VAL A 323 -17.25 2.87 16.04
N ALA A 324 -17.56 4.10 15.64
CA ALA A 324 -18.87 4.68 15.92
C ALA A 324 -19.96 4.05 15.04
N ASN A 325 -19.62 3.80 13.78
CA ASN A 325 -20.42 3.11 12.78
C ASN A 325 -19.49 2.38 11.81
N ASP A 326 -19.62 1.06 11.68
CA ASP A 326 -18.81 0.21 10.78
C ASP A 326 -19.46 0.00 9.41
N GLY A 327 -20.63 0.59 9.16
CA GLY A 327 -21.37 0.44 7.90
C GLY A 327 -22.18 -0.86 7.78
N PHE A 328 -22.16 -1.71 8.82
CA PHE A 328 -22.98 -2.92 8.95
C PHE A 328 -23.95 -2.87 10.13
N GLY A 329 -23.82 -1.86 11.00
CA GLY A 329 -24.67 -1.65 12.17
C GLY A 329 -24.14 -2.30 13.45
N GLY A 330 -22.92 -2.83 13.39
CA GLY A 330 -22.13 -3.27 14.52
C GLY A 330 -21.22 -2.17 15.05
N LYS A 331 -20.20 -2.56 15.82
CA LYS A 331 -19.20 -1.66 16.43
C LYS A 331 -17.92 -2.41 16.72
N ASP A 332 -16.98 -2.27 15.81
CA ASP A 332 -15.67 -2.91 15.94
C ASP A 332 -14.79 -2.24 16.98
N LYS A 333 -13.85 -3.03 17.50
CA LYS A 333 -12.83 -2.59 18.45
C LYS A 333 -11.46 -2.78 17.83
N LEU A 334 -10.82 -1.65 17.57
CA LEU A 334 -9.51 -1.59 16.93
C LEU A 334 -8.43 -1.38 18.00
N TYR A 335 -7.47 -2.29 18.06
CA TYR A 335 -6.30 -2.21 18.94
C TYR A 335 -5.06 -2.09 18.08
N SER A 336 -4.23 -1.07 18.34
CA SER A 336 -3.02 -0.78 17.55
C SER A 336 -3.30 -0.85 16.05
N ILE A 337 -4.17 0.05 15.60
CA ILE A 337 -4.45 0.24 14.17
C ILE A 337 -4.11 1.70 13.88
N GLU A 338 -3.30 1.89 12.85
CA GLU A 338 -2.76 3.18 12.43
C GLU A 338 -3.49 3.71 11.19
N ASN A 339 -3.99 2.81 10.33
CA ASN A 339 -4.51 3.16 9.02
C ASN A 339 -5.96 2.69 8.85
N ILE A 340 -6.74 3.45 8.07
CA ILE A 340 -8.14 3.13 7.78
C ILE A 340 -8.39 3.25 6.28
N ILE A 341 -9.09 2.26 5.73
CA ILE A 341 -9.72 2.35 4.41
C ILE A 341 -11.23 2.39 4.62
N GLY A 342 -11.87 3.41 4.06
CA GLY A 342 -13.31 3.63 4.05
C GLY A 342 -14.10 2.61 3.24
N SER A 343 -15.39 2.88 3.09
CA SER A 343 -16.38 2.15 2.32
C SER A 343 -16.64 2.81 0.97
N ASP A 344 -17.45 2.20 0.11
CA ASP A 344 -17.90 2.83 -1.14
C ASP A 344 -19.03 3.89 -0.92
N TYR A 345 -19.19 4.41 0.31
CA TYR A 345 -20.22 5.36 0.71
C TYR A 345 -19.61 6.50 1.53
N ASP A 346 -20.35 7.61 1.69
CA ASP A 346 -19.92 8.79 2.45
C ASP A 346 -19.43 8.45 3.88
N ASP A 347 -18.13 8.54 4.09
CA ASP A 347 -17.45 8.21 5.34
C ASP A 347 -16.99 9.45 6.14
N GLU A 348 -16.78 9.26 7.45
CA GLU A 348 -16.11 10.22 8.33
C GLU A 348 -14.94 9.52 9.03
N ILE A 349 -13.71 9.82 8.61
CA ILE A 349 -12.50 9.14 9.07
C ILE A 349 -11.55 10.15 9.70
N THR A 350 -11.21 9.93 10.97
CA THR A 350 -10.24 10.73 11.73
C THR A 350 -9.07 9.84 12.18
N GLY A 351 -7.86 10.23 11.78
CA GLY A 351 -6.58 9.65 12.20
C GLY A 351 -6.26 9.90 13.68
N ASP A 352 -5.03 9.58 14.11
CA ASP A 352 -4.53 9.96 15.42
C ASP A 352 -3.34 10.95 15.34
N ASN A 353 -2.53 11.11 16.39
CA ASN A 353 -1.44 12.11 16.35
C ASN A 353 -0.11 11.48 15.91
N LYS A 354 -0.18 10.48 15.03
CA LYS A 354 0.94 9.78 14.42
C LYS A 354 0.67 9.73 12.90
N PRO A 355 1.66 9.39 12.07
CA PRO A 355 1.42 9.18 10.64
C PRO A 355 0.29 8.17 10.39
N ASN A 356 -0.73 8.59 9.66
CA ASN A 356 -1.84 7.74 9.24
C ASN A 356 -1.94 7.68 7.71
N VAL A 357 -2.42 6.53 7.23
CA VAL A 357 -2.91 6.37 5.86
C VAL A 357 -4.42 6.27 5.91
N LEU A 358 -5.10 7.24 5.29
CA LEU A 358 -6.56 7.34 5.26
C LEU A 358 -7.05 7.21 3.82
N GLY A 359 -7.61 6.05 3.49
CA GLY A 359 -8.23 5.80 2.19
C GLY A 359 -9.72 6.13 2.20
N SER A 360 -10.16 6.99 1.30
CA SER A 360 -11.57 7.41 1.17
C SER A 360 -12.43 6.32 0.52
N ALA A 361 -11.86 5.55 -0.42
CA ALA A 361 -12.64 4.73 -1.36
C ALA A 361 -13.67 5.61 -2.11
N GLN A 362 -14.87 5.11 -2.42
CA GLN A 362 -15.88 5.89 -3.15
C GLN A 362 -16.79 6.63 -2.17
N GLY A 363 -17.30 7.80 -2.56
CA GLY A 363 -18.27 8.53 -1.74
C GLY A 363 -17.86 9.98 -1.52
N ASP A 364 -18.74 10.75 -0.90
CA ASP A 364 -18.38 12.10 -0.46
C ASP A 364 -17.84 12.02 0.97
N ASP A 365 -16.52 11.87 1.12
CA ASP A 365 -15.88 11.54 2.40
C ASP A 365 -15.35 12.76 3.15
N ILE A 366 -15.28 12.67 4.48
CA ILE A 366 -14.63 13.64 5.36
C ILE A 366 -13.45 12.99 6.06
N LEU A 367 -12.24 13.48 5.76
CA LEU A 367 -10.98 12.96 6.28
C LEU A 367 -10.30 14.01 7.15
N THR A 368 -9.73 13.56 8.27
CA THR A 368 -8.95 14.40 9.20
C THR A 368 -7.72 13.61 9.63
N GLY A 369 -6.53 14.11 9.34
CA GLY A 369 -5.26 13.41 9.68
C GLY A 369 -4.87 13.60 11.16
N ASN A 370 -5.04 14.82 11.66
CA ASN A 370 -4.53 15.42 12.89
C ASN A 370 -3.05 15.80 12.85
N GLY A 371 -2.15 14.89 13.20
CA GLY A 371 -0.76 15.25 13.49
C GLY A 371 0.23 14.32 12.81
N ASP A 372 1.47 14.80 12.68
CA ASP A 372 2.55 14.18 11.91
C ASP A 372 2.30 14.21 10.38
N GLU A 373 2.83 13.25 9.63
CA GLU A 373 2.79 13.23 8.16
C GLU A 373 1.75 12.21 7.70
N ASP A 374 0.61 12.70 7.21
CA ASP A 374 -0.51 11.85 6.80
C ASP A 374 -0.56 11.65 5.29
N THR A 375 -1.05 10.49 4.85
CA THR A 375 -1.31 10.20 3.43
C THR A 375 -2.80 9.96 3.22
N PHE A 376 -3.43 10.84 2.44
CA PHE A 376 -4.83 10.74 2.07
C PHE A 376 -4.95 10.10 0.68
N ILE A 377 -5.59 8.94 0.59
CA ILE A 377 -5.83 8.26 -0.69
C ILE A 377 -7.28 8.46 -1.09
N LEU A 378 -7.50 9.14 -2.19
CA LEU A 378 -8.80 9.57 -2.66
C LEU A 378 -9.20 8.78 -3.90
N SER A 379 -10.41 8.23 -3.91
CA SER A 379 -11.05 7.72 -5.12
C SER A 379 -12.23 8.61 -5.52
N SER A 380 -13.17 8.09 -6.31
CA SER A 380 -14.31 8.87 -6.82
C SER A 380 -15.18 9.47 -5.71
N GLY A 381 -15.81 10.62 -6.03
CA GLY A 381 -16.64 11.37 -5.08
C GLY A 381 -15.92 12.61 -4.57
N THR A 382 -16.59 13.38 -3.72
CA THR A 382 -16.13 14.68 -3.22
C THR A 382 -15.53 14.55 -1.83
N ASN A 383 -14.21 14.41 -1.79
CA ASN A 383 -13.50 14.18 -0.54
C ASN A 383 -13.08 15.50 0.12
N THR A 384 -13.39 15.70 1.40
CA THR A 384 -13.00 16.89 2.17
C THR A 384 -11.93 16.53 3.19
N ILE A 385 -10.75 17.14 3.10
CA ILE A 385 -9.67 17.01 4.09
C ILE A 385 -9.71 18.26 4.98
N THR A 386 -10.00 18.08 6.26
CA THR A 386 -10.33 19.22 7.16
C THR A 386 -9.12 19.94 7.74
N ASP A 387 -7.95 19.29 7.75
CA ASP A 387 -6.75 19.76 8.44
C ASP A 387 -5.44 19.55 7.67
N PHE A 388 -5.54 19.42 6.34
CA PHE A 388 -4.39 19.20 5.46
C PHE A 388 -3.26 20.18 5.76
N ASN A 389 -2.08 19.65 6.03
CA ASN A 389 -0.85 20.38 6.29
C ASN A 389 0.13 20.26 5.10
N PRO A 390 0.22 21.27 4.23
CA PRO A 390 1.04 21.23 3.02
C PRO A 390 2.55 21.07 3.25
N SER A 391 3.02 21.21 4.49
CA SER A 391 4.44 20.98 4.83
C SER A 391 4.76 19.52 5.13
N GLN A 392 3.75 18.70 5.43
CA GLN A 392 3.91 17.34 5.94
C GLN A 392 3.11 16.35 5.09
N ASP A 393 1.82 16.59 4.92
CA ASP A 393 0.87 15.62 4.38
C ASP A 393 1.00 15.43 2.87
N LYS A 394 0.42 14.33 2.39
CA LYS A 394 0.38 13.91 0.99
C LYS A 394 -1.03 13.53 0.58
N ILE A 395 -1.35 13.73 -0.70
CA ILE A 395 -2.61 13.31 -1.30
C ILE A 395 -2.30 12.42 -2.49
N GLN A 396 -2.93 11.25 -2.54
CA GLN A 396 -2.90 10.35 -3.69
C GLN A 396 -4.29 10.24 -4.27
N ILE A 397 -4.48 10.54 -5.56
CA ILE A 397 -5.80 10.50 -6.20
C ILE A 397 -5.82 9.41 -7.28
N ASP A 398 -6.73 8.44 -7.14
CA ASP A 398 -6.96 7.41 -8.16
C ASP A 398 -7.75 7.99 -9.33
N VAL A 399 -7.02 8.32 -10.41
CA VAL A 399 -7.62 8.94 -11.60
C VAL A 399 -8.48 7.96 -12.40
N LYS A 400 -8.28 6.65 -12.22
CA LYS A 400 -9.07 5.62 -12.92
C LYS A 400 -10.55 5.71 -12.53
N ALA A 401 -10.83 6.07 -11.28
CA ALA A 401 -12.17 6.18 -10.74
C ALA A 401 -13.01 7.29 -11.43
N TYR A 402 -12.36 8.31 -11.99
CA TYR A 402 -13.02 9.43 -12.66
C TYR A 402 -13.25 9.18 -14.16
N TYR A 403 -12.93 7.98 -14.66
CA TYR A 403 -12.56 7.85 -16.05
C TYR A 403 -12.96 6.58 -16.82
N GLU A 404 -14.09 5.96 -16.47
CA GLU A 404 -14.62 4.89 -17.29
C GLU A 404 -15.02 5.39 -18.70
N ASN A 405 -14.16 5.16 -19.71
CA ASN A 405 -14.39 5.21 -21.18
C ASN A 405 -13.96 6.44 -22.02
N ASN A 406 -13.11 7.37 -21.57
CA ASN A 406 -12.75 8.58 -22.37
C ASN A 406 -11.29 8.63 -22.89
N GLN A 407 -10.89 9.72 -23.60
CA GLN A 407 -9.49 10.01 -24.02
C GLN A 407 -8.64 11.11 -23.26
N SER A 408 -9.24 12.08 -22.54
CA SER A 408 -8.62 12.92 -21.48
C SER A 408 -9.35 13.03 -20.10
N VAL A 409 -8.62 13.04 -18.97
CA VAL A 409 -9.07 13.56 -17.64
C VAL A 409 -8.64 15.02 -17.49
N ASP A 410 -9.59 15.96 -17.41
CA ASP A 410 -9.28 17.37 -17.20
C ASP A 410 -8.98 17.65 -15.72
N PHE A 411 -7.94 18.42 -15.42
CA PHE A 411 -7.58 18.85 -14.05
C PHE A 411 -7.84 20.35 -13.85
N ASP A 412 -8.47 20.72 -12.73
CA ASP A 412 -8.62 22.14 -12.32
C ASP A 412 -8.30 22.26 -10.82
N ALA A 413 -7.70 23.38 -10.43
CA ALA A 413 -7.47 23.74 -9.03
C ALA A 413 -7.94 25.17 -8.79
N THR A 414 -8.88 25.35 -7.87
CA THR A 414 -9.45 26.66 -7.54
C THR A 414 -9.37 26.92 -6.05
N HIS A 415 -8.79 28.06 -5.67
CA HIS A 415 -8.72 28.52 -4.29
C HIS A 415 -9.76 29.60 -3.99
N SER A 416 -10.29 29.61 -2.75
CA SER A 416 -11.13 30.67 -2.22
C SER A 416 -10.53 31.33 -0.98
N ASP A 417 -10.11 32.59 -1.10
CA ASP A 417 -9.63 33.42 0.02
C ASP A 417 -10.68 33.60 1.13
N THR A 418 -11.97 33.51 0.76
CA THR A 418 -13.06 33.76 1.72
C THR A 418 -13.27 32.61 2.69
N THR A 419 -13.04 31.38 2.23
CA THR A 419 -13.20 30.17 3.03
C THR A 419 -11.87 29.51 3.38
N ASN A 420 -10.75 29.98 2.80
CA ASN A 420 -9.44 29.33 2.85
C ASN A 420 -9.53 27.88 2.40
N THR A 421 -10.12 27.67 1.23
CA THR A 421 -10.38 26.33 0.70
C THR A 421 -9.71 26.19 -0.66
N LEU A 422 -8.93 25.13 -0.84
CA LEU A 422 -8.41 24.71 -2.14
C LEU A 422 -9.25 23.55 -2.66
N THR A 423 -9.89 23.71 -3.80
CA THR A 423 -10.67 22.66 -4.47
C THR A 423 -9.90 22.15 -5.67
N ILE A 424 -9.70 20.84 -5.71
CA ILE A 424 -9.06 20.11 -6.79
C ILE A 424 -10.15 19.31 -7.50
N SER A 425 -10.29 19.52 -8.80
CA SER A 425 -11.34 18.90 -9.60
C SER A 425 -10.74 18.07 -10.73
N LEU A 426 -11.28 16.86 -10.92
CA LEU A 426 -10.94 15.94 -12.01
C LEU A 426 -12.18 15.68 -12.87
N ALA A 427 -12.03 15.80 -14.19
CA ALA A 427 -13.12 15.68 -15.16
C ALA A 427 -14.36 16.55 -14.83
N GLY A 428 -14.13 17.71 -14.20
CA GLY A 428 -15.17 18.65 -13.76
C GLY A 428 -15.97 18.21 -12.52
N GLN A 429 -15.49 17.21 -11.78
CA GLN A 429 -16.00 16.81 -10.47
C GLN A 429 -14.97 17.17 -9.41
N ASP A 430 -15.41 17.63 -8.25
CA ASP A 430 -14.51 17.94 -7.14
C ASP A 430 -13.97 16.63 -6.57
N ALA A 431 -12.66 16.41 -6.69
CA ALA A 431 -11.99 15.21 -6.22
C ALA A 431 -11.46 15.38 -4.80
N ALA A 432 -10.99 16.59 -4.48
CA ALA A 432 -10.51 16.93 -3.14
C ALA A 432 -10.83 18.39 -2.78
N ILE A 433 -11.28 18.61 -1.55
CA ILE A 433 -11.50 19.91 -0.93
C ILE A 433 -10.60 19.98 0.29
N LEU A 434 -9.59 20.84 0.24
CA LEU A 434 -8.66 21.06 1.35
C LEU A 434 -9.09 22.30 2.12
N GLU A 435 -9.50 22.11 3.37
CA GLU A 435 -9.85 23.22 4.25
C GLU A 435 -8.61 23.87 4.87
N ASN A 436 -8.76 25.11 5.32
CA ASN A 436 -7.74 25.87 6.05
C ASN A 436 -6.43 26.11 5.27
N ILE A 437 -6.48 26.06 3.95
CA ILE A 437 -5.37 26.39 3.06
C ILE A 437 -5.39 27.89 2.80
N SER A 438 -4.38 28.62 3.28
CA SER A 438 -4.19 30.02 2.89
C SER A 438 -3.65 30.11 1.46
N ASN A 439 -3.83 31.26 0.79
CA ASN A 439 -3.25 31.50 -0.54
C ASN A 439 -1.75 31.18 -0.57
N SER A 440 -1.04 31.54 0.51
CA SER A 440 0.41 31.29 0.63
C SER A 440 0.81 29.81 0.66
N GLN A 441 -0.14 28.92 0.90
CA GLN A 441 0.07 27.48 1.02
C GLN A 441 -0.40 26.70 -0.21
N VAL A 442 -1.07 27.34 -1.17
CA VAL A 442 -1.62 26.66 -2.36
C VAL A 442 -0.53 25.97 -3.17
N ALA A 443 0.62 26.63 -3.40
CA ALA A 443 1.74 26.05 -4.13
C ALA A 443 2.20 24.73 -3.50
N ASN A 444 2.51 24.79 -2.20
CA ASN A 444 2.95 23.63 -1.44
C ASN A 444 1.88 22.53 -1.45
N ALA A 445 0.60 22.88 -1.34
CA ALA A 445 -0.47 21.91 -1.34
C ALA A 445 -0.58 21.17 -2.68
N LEU A 446 -0.46 21.90 -3.80
CA LEU A 446 -0.51 21.30 -5.15
C LEU A 446 0.70 20.41 -5.46
N GLN A 447 1.86 20.71 -4.86
CA GLN A 447 3.06 19.86 -4.96
C GLN A 447 2.94 18.55 -4.16
N LYS A 448 1.98 18.44 -3.24
CA LYS A 448 1.74 17.23 -2.43
C LYS A 448 0.73 16.26 -3.07
N ILE A 449 0.24 16.57 -4.26
CA ILE A 449 -0.73 15.73 -4.98
C ILE A 449 0.03 14.78 -5.90
N GLU A 450 -0.24 13.50 -5.72
CA GLU A 450 0.24 12.41 -6.57
C GLU A 450 -0.97 11.74 -7.24
N PHE A 451 -0.87 11.47 -8.55
CA PHE A 451 -1.91 10.74 -9.27
C PHE A 451 -1.52 9.28 -9.43
N ILE A 452 -2.46 8.39 -9.12
CA ILE A 452 -2.30 6.92 -9.20
C ILE A 452 -3.31 6.32 -10.18
N GLY A 453 -3.04 5.12 -10.71
CA GLY A 453 -3.96 4.43 -11.63
C GLY A 453 -3.84 4.80 -13.12
N GLU A 454 -2.76 5.47 -13.54
CA GLU A 454 -2.64 6.07 -14.88
C GLU A 454 -2.43 5.08 -16.05
N GLU A 455 -3.26 5.24 -17.09
CA GLU A 455 -2.91 5.08 -18.51
C GLU A 455 -3.63 6.15 -19.36
N ASN A 456 -3.47 7.49 -19.17
CA ASN A 456 -3.98 8.49 -20.16
C ASN A 456 -3.30 9.90 -20.12
N ASN A 457 -3.23 10.53 -21.31
CA ASN A 457 -2.32 11.63 -21.68
C ASN A 457 -2.71 13.08 -21.26
N THR A 458 -3.42 13.31 -20.16
CA THR A 458 -3.78 14.70 -19.73
C THR A 458 -3.25 15.13 -18.38
N ILE A 459 -2.85 14.17 -17.55
CA ILE A 459 -1.83 14.38 -16.55
C ILE A 459 -0.51 14.04 -17.26
N VAL A 460 0.37 15.02 -17.36
CA VAL A 460 1.64 14.88 -18.06
C VAL A 460 2.74 14.97 -17.03
N MET A 461 3.32 13.82 -16.69
CA MET A 461 4.48 13.74 -15.81
C MET A 461 5.75 13.55 -16.63
N GLY A 462 6.74 14.38 -16.36
CA GLY A 462 8.11 14.18 -16.82
C GLY A 462 8.88 13.19 -15.96
N ASP A 463 10.18 13.11 -16.20
CA ASP A 463 11.13 12.33 -15.42
C ASP A 463 12.16 13.25 -14.73
N ASP A 464 13.17 12.69 -14.08
CA ASP A 464 14.22 13.49 -13.41
C ASP A 464 15.29 14.03 -14.40
N ASP A 465 15.06 13.88 -15.72
CA ASP A 465 15.94 14.39 -16.79
C ASP A 465 15.29 15.60 -17.47
N ASN A 466 16.09 16.45 -18.13
CA ASN A 466 15.58 17.61 -18.87
C ASN A 466 14.56 17.23 -19.98
N ASN A 467 13.32 17.67 -19.81
CA ASN A 467 12.18 17.38 -20.67
C ASN A 467 11.83 18.57 -21.57
N THR A 468 11.81 18.37 -22.89
CA THR A 468 11.46 19.45 -23.84
C THR A 468 10.03 19.29 -24.37
N GLY A 469 9.10 20.13 -23.90
CA GLY A 469 7.75 20.24 -24.47
C GLY A 469 6.73 19.29 -23.85
N LEU A 470 6.67 19.26 -22.52
CA LEU A 470 5.60 18.57 -21.80
C LEU A 470 4.28 19.35 -21.93
N GLY A 471 3.18 18.63 -22.13
CA GLY A 471 1.84 19.19 -22.36
C GLY A 471 1.42 19.24 -23.83
N GLY A 472 0.45 20.10 -24.14
CA GLY A 472 0.04 20.40 -25.51
C GLY A 472 -1.40 20.01 -25.89
N SER A 473 -2.29 19.87 -24.91
CA SER A 473 -3.72 19.65 -25.14
C SER A 473 -4.46 20.96 -25.38
N PHE A 474 -5.72 20.90 -25.82
CA PHE A 474 -6.62 22.05 -25.78
C PHE A 474 -7.59 22.00 -24.59
N SER A 475 -7.43 21.00 -23.72
CA SER A 475 -8.19 20.79 -22.49
C SER A 475 -7.30 21.10 -21.30
N SER A 476 -7.92 21.37 -20.14
CA SER A 476 -7.19 21.62 -18.89
C SER A 476 -6.29 20.45 -18.50
N GLN A 477 -5.04 20.75 -18.15
CA GLN A 477 -4.00 19.78 -17.86
C GLN A 477 -3.35 20.01 -16.50
N TYR A 478 -2.87 18.92 -15.90
CA TYR A 478 -1.84 18.97 -14.88
C TYR A 478 -0.52 18.54 -15.53
N ILE A 479 0.49 19.38 -15.49
CA ILE A 479 1.79 19.11 -16.09
C ILE A 479 2.86 19.25 -15.01
N TYR A 480 3.59 18.18 -14.76
CA TYR A 480 4.71 18.16 -13.83
C TYR A 480 6.01 17.83 -14.57
N GLY A 481 7.02 18.69 -14.45
CA GLY A 481 8.33 18.54 -15.07
C GLY A 481 9.15 17.43 -14.41
N GLY A 482 9.23 17.46 -13.08
CA GLY A 482 10.01 16.50 -12.32
C GLY A 482 11.28 17.16 -11.81
N GLY A 483 12.43 16.57 -12.11
CA GLY A 483 13.73 17.21 -11.91
C GLY A 483 14.39 17.46 -13.26
N GLY A 484 15.28 18.44 -13.35
CA GLY A 484 15.96 18.77 -14.60
C GLY A 484 15.73 20.22 -15.03
N GLN A 485 15.88 20.51 -16.32
CA GLN A 485 15.49 21.81 -16.87
C GLN A 485 14.44 21.54 -17.93
N ASP A 486 13.20 21.83 -17.58
CA ASP A 486 12.03 21.35 -18.28
C ASP A 486 11.30 22.48 -19.00
N GLY A 487 10.73 22.16 -20.15
CA GLY A 487 9.89 23.06 -20.93
C GLY A 487 8.45 22.59 -20.91
N LEU A 488 7.60 23.25 -20.12
CA LEU A 488 6.19 22.94 -19.93
C LEU A 488 5.32 23.91 -20.75
N ARG A 489 4.33 23.37 -21.47
CA ARG A 489 3.42 24.17 -22.31
C ARG A 489 2.03 23.55 -22.42
N ALA A 490 1.00 24.26 -21.96
CA ALA A 490 -0.35 23.71 -21.86
C ALA A 490 -1.36 24.13 -22.97
N LEU A 491 -1.03 25.14 -23.78
CA LEU A 491 -1.79 25.69 -24.94
C LEU A 491 -3.14 26.39 -24.68
N ARG A 492 -4.18 25.73 -24.20
CA ARG A 492 -5.49 26.37 -23.97
C ARG A 492 -6.23 25.68 -22.85
N SER A 493 -6.99 26.50 -22.11
CA SER A 493 -7.80 26.14 -20.95
C SER A 493 -7.08 26.56 -19.69
N LYS A 494 -7.67 26.32 -18.53
CA LYS A 494 -6.99 26.59 -17.27
C LYS A 494 -6.12 25.39 -16.96
N ASP A 495 -4.83 25.60 -16.88
CA ASP A 495 -3.84 24.55 -16.70
C ASP A 495 -3.07 24.75 -15.40
N VAL A 496 -2.50 23.67 -14.87
CA VAL A 496 -1.58 23.72 -13.72
C VAL A 496 -0.25 23.14 -14.15
N LEU A 497 0.79 23.98 -14.10
CA LEU A 497 2.15 23.64 -14.50
C LEU A 497 3.06 23.71 -13.28
N LEU A 498 3.77 22.61 -13.02
CA LEU A 498 4.74 22.47 -11.94
C LEU A 498 6.08 22.12 -12.58
N GLY A 499 7.06 23.01 -12.51
CA GLY A 499 8.42 22.75 -13.03
C GLY A 499 9.09 21.65 -12.23
N GLY A 500 9.34 21.92 -10.95
CA GLY A 500 9.94 20.99 -10.01
C GLY A 500 11.36 21.40 -9.67
N ASP A 501 12.32 20.48 -9.67
CA ASP A 501 13.71 20.82 -9.36
C ASP A 501 14.48 21.22 -10.63
N GLY A 502 14.98 22.45 -10.70
CA GLY A 502 15.93 22.97 -11.68
C GLY A 502 15.45 24.22 -12.40
N ASP A 503 16.10 24.62 -13.49
CA ASP A 503 15.81 25.90 -14.16
C ASP A 503 14.77 25.68 -15.28
N ASP A 504 13.50 25.88 -14.99
CA ASP A 504 12.39 25.46 -15.84
C ASP A 504 11.79 26.61 -16.69
N TYR A 505 11.10 26.24 -17.76
CA TYR A 505 10.36 27.13 -18.65
C TYR A 505 8.89 26.76 -18.66
N LEU A 506 8.04 27.63 -18.11
CA LEU A 506 6.60 27.40 -17.98
C LEU A 506 5.82 28.35 -18.91
N ASP A 507 5.05 27.80 -19.85
CA ASP A 507 4.14 28.51 -20.76
C ASP A 507 2.70 28.04 -20.52
N GLY A 508 2.01 28.72 -19.58
CA GLY A 508 0.60 28.48 -19.27
C GLY A 508 -0.32 28.74 -20.45
N SER A 509 0.05 29.75 -21.27
CA SER A 509 -0.58 30.14 -22.52
C SER A 509 -1.95 30.84 -22.38
N GLN A 510 -3.07 30.25 -22.83
CA GLN A 510 -4.36 30.95 -22.86
C GLN A 510 -5.29 30.52 -21.72
N GLN A 511 -5.74 31.51 -20.94
CA GLN A 511 -6.72 31.51 -19.83
C GLN A 511 -6.00 31.81 -18.53
N ALA A 512 -6.56 31.45 -17.37
CA ALA A 512 -5.93 31.71 -16.09
C ALA A 512 -5.31 30.40 -15.62
N ASP A 513 -4.00 30.33 -15.77
CA ASP A 513 -3.21 29.15 -15.44
C ASP A 513 -2.55 29.31 -14.06
N ILE A 514 -2.27 28.19 -13.40
CA ILE A 514 -1.48 28.16 -12.17
C ILE A 514 -0.08 27.69 -12.55
N LEU A 515 0.92 28.53 -12.28
CA LEU A 515 2.32 28.25 -12.60
C LEU A 515 3.12 28.18 -11.31
N ILE A 516 3.82 27.06 -11.12
CA ILE A 516 4.67 26.77 -9.97
C ILE A 516 6.04 26.38 -10.53
N GLY A 517 7.05 27.23 -10.34
CA GLY A 517 8.40 26.98 -10.84
C GLY A 517 9.06 25.81 -10.11
N GLY A 518 9.00 25.83 -8.78
CA GLY A 518 9.74 24.91 -7.93
C GLY A 518 11.10 25.50 -7.55
N ALA A 519 12.14 24.67 -7.53
CA ALA A 519 13.45 25.05 -7.05
C ALA A 519 14.41 25.31 -8.21
N GLY A 520 14.78 26.56 -8.47
CA GLY A 520 15.76 26.90 -9.50
C GLY A 520 15.55 28.30 -10.03
N ALA A 521 16.18 28.65 -11.15
CA ALA A 521 15.97 29.94 -11.81
C ALA A 521 14.96 29.78 -12.95
N ASP A 522 13.67 29.98 -12.63
CA ASP A 522 12.57 29.62 -13.53
C ASP A 522 12.15 30.75 -14.46
N THR A 523 11.53 30.39 -15.58
CA THR A 523 11.05 31.33 -16.59
C THR A 523 9.57 31.14 -16.88
N PHE A 524 8.74 32.07 -16.41
CA PHE A 524 7.29 32.07 -16.63
C PHE A 524 6.93 32.91 -17.85
N THR A 525 6.24 32.34 -18.82
CA THR A 525 5.85 33.06 -20.03
C THR A 525 4.37 33.40 -20.04
N LEU A 526 4.08 34.70 -20.09
CA LEU A 526 2.72 35.23 -20.11
C LEU A 526 2.21 35.45 -21.53
N TYR A 527 1.00 34.95 -21.81
CA TYR A 527 0.32 35.08 -23.09
C TYR A 527 -1.08 35.68 -22.92
N ASN A 528 -1.21 36.99 -23.09
CA ASN A 528 -2.54 37.59 -23.21
C ASN A 528 -2.89 37.77 -24.69
N PHE A 529 -3.66 36.88 -25.30
CA PHE A 529 -4.06 37.07 -26.69
C PHE A 529 -5.01 38.29 -26.77
N ALA A 530 -4.52 39.47 -27.21
CA ALA A 530 -5.32 40.69 -27.39
C ALA A 530 -6.59 40.52 -28.26
N GLY A 531 -6.73 39.39 -28.97
CA GLY A 531 -7.94 39.02 -29.69
C GLY A 531 -9.07 38.49 -28.79
N GLY A 532 -8.78 37.90 -27.64
CA GLY A 532 -9.71 37.03 -26.93
C GLY A 532 -9.86 35.65 -27.57
N TYR A 533 -10.64 34.75 -26.96
CA TYR A 533 -11.10 33.54 -27.63
C TYR A 533 -12.47 33.77 -28.30
N PHE A 534 -12.73 33.09 -29.41
CA PHE A 534 -13.98 33.20 -30.15
C PHE A 534 -14.99 32.19 -29.59
N SER A 535 -15.94 32.66 -28.77
CA SER A 535 -17.00 31.83 -28.19
C SER A 535 -18.37 32.46 -28.46
N GLY A 536 -19.35 31.64 -28.85
CA GLY A 536 -20.73 32.10 -29.10
C GLY A 536 -20.88 33.19 -30.18
N GLY A 537 -19.90 33.36 -31.08
CA GLY A 537 -19.92 34.41 -32.11
C GLY A 537 -19.41 35.78 -31.65
N GLN A 538 -18.81 35.88 -30.46
CA GLN A 538 -18.17 37.10 -29.95
C GLN A 538 -16.72 36.81 -29.50
N TRP A 539 -15.85 37.82 -29.62
CA TRP A 539 -14.49 37.79 -29.08
C TRP A 539 -14.54 38.20 -27.60
N VAL A 540 -14.11 37.31 -26.71
CA VAL A 540 -14.04 37.57 -25.25
C VAL A 540 -12.65 38.11 -24.92
N ARG A 541 -12.53 39.43 -24.70
CA ARG A 541 -11.25 40.15 -24.59
C ARG A 541 -10.65 40.26 -23.17
N ASN A 542 -11.25 39.61 -22.18
CA ASN A 542 -10.69 39.52 -20.83
C ASN A 542 -10.44 38.04 -20.53
N VAL A 543 -9.23 37.56 -20.83
CA VAL A 543 -8.73 36.35 -20.18
C VAL A 543 -8.34 36.73 -18.76
N ALA A 544 -8.70 35.87 -17.80
CA ALA A 544 -8.28 36.05 -16.43
C ALA A 544 -6.74 35.93 -16.36
N PRO A 545 -6.08 36.64 -15.44
CA PRO A 545 -4.62 36.62 -15.33
C PRO A 545 -4.12 35.25 -14.89
N ASP A 546 -2.89 34.91 -15.28
CA ASP A 546 -2.17 33.76 -14.74
C ASP A 546 -1.77 34.02 -13.28
N SER A 547 -1.71 32.96 -12.50
CA SER A 547 -1.30 32.99 -11.10
C SER A 547 0.03 32.26 -10.96
N ILE A 548 1.10 33.01 -10.70
CA ILE A 548 2.45 32.47 -10.45
C ILE A 548 2.62 32.35 -8.94
N MET A 549 2.82 31.13 -8.43
CA MET A 549 2.64 30.84 -7.01
C MET A 549 3.88 31.00 -6.13
N ASP A 550 5.07 30.85 -6.71
CA ASP A 550 6.34 30.69 -5.98
C ASP A 550 7.49 31.51 -6.58
N PHE A 551 7.17 32.56 -7.34
CA PHE A 551 8.18 33.41 -7.99
C PHE A 551 9.23 33.92 -6.98
N THR A 552 10.50 33.63 -7.24
CA THR A 552 11.62 33.97 -6.36
C THR A 552 12.72 34.73 -7.10
N ALA A 553 12.75 36.06 -6.93
CA ALA A 553 13.79 36.91 -7.51
C ALA A 553 15.22 36.57 -7.01
N ALA A 554 15.33 35.97 -5.83
CA ALA A 554 16.61 35.58 -5.24
C ALA A 554 17.23 34.34 -5.91
N GLU A 555 16.39 33.44 -6.42
CA GLU A 555 16.80 32.21 -7.09
C GLU A 555 17.11 32.46 -8.57
N GLY A 556 16.47 33.47 -9.16
CA GLY A 556 16.83 34.00 -10.47
C GLY A 556 15.65 34.14 -11.42
N ASP A 557 14.44 33.89 -10.92
CA ASP A 557 13.23 33.77 -11.74
C ASP A 557 12.98 34.99 -12.62
N GLN A 558 12.39 34.71 -13.78
CA GLN A 558 12.08 35.70 -14.79
C GLN A 558 10.66 35.53 -15.32
N ILE A 559 10.02 36.66 -15.61
CA ILE A 559 8.78 36.71 -16.36
C ILE A 559 9.05 37.17 -17.78
N ASN A 560 8.57 36.38 -18.71
CA ASN A 560 8.72 36.55 -20.13
C ASN A 560 7.38 37.01 -20.72
N ILE A 561 7.33 38.20 -21.33
CA ILE A 561 6.13 38.71 -21.98
C ILE A 561 6.33 38.79 -23.50
N LEU A 562 5.53 38.04 -24.23
CA LEU A 562 5.52 38.06 -25.69
C LEU A 562 4.76 39.29 -26.21
N THR A 563 5.49 40.33 -26.61
CA THR A 563 4.92 41.64 -26.94
C THR A 563 3.94 41.61 -28.11
N SER A 564 4.06 40.64 -29.03
CA SER A 564 3.13 40.48 -30.16
C SER A 564 1.70 40.15 -29.74
N HIS A 565 1.48 39.78 -28.49
CA HIS A 565 0.16 39.50 -27.95
C HIS A 565 -0.43 40.67 -27.14
N PHE A 566 0.36 41.71 -26.82
CA PHE A 566 -0.07 42.87 -26.04
C PHE A 566 -0.06 44.14 -26.90
N ASP A 567 -1.22 44.52 -27.44
CA ASP A 567 -1.37 45.71 -28.27
C ASP A 567 -0.92 46.99 -27.53
N GLY A 568 0.20 47.56 -27.97
CA GLY A 568 0.76 48.81 -27.43
C GLY A 568 1.83 48.63 -26.35
N LEU A 569 2.16 47.40 -25.94
CA LEU A 569 3.28 47.14 -25.05
C LEU A 569 4.59 47.26 -25.85
N SER A 570 5.42 48.23 -25.51
CA SER A 570 6.66 48.52 -26.24
C SER A 570 7.89 48.65 -25.36
N SER A 571 7.68 48.80 -24.05
CA SER A 571 8.72 49.00 -23.06
C SER A 571 8.27 48.52 -21.68
N LEU A 572 9.24 48.19 -20.82
CA LEU A 572 8.96 47.80 -19.43
C LEU A 572 8.29 48.93 -18.63
N SER A 573 8.46 50.19 -19.03
CA SER A 573 7.75 51.32 -18.41
C SER A 573 6.25 51.35 -18.67
N ASP A 574 5.76 50.53 -19.60
CA ASP A 574 4.32 50.37 -19.85
C ASP A 574 3.67 49.40 -18.83
N LEU A 575 4.48 48.68 -18.03
CA LEU A 575 4.03 47.77 -16.98
C LEU A 575 3.95 48.47 -15.63
N ALA A 576 3.00 48.03 -14.81
CA ALA A 576 2.86 48.45 -13.42
C ALA A 576 2.78 47.22 -12.52
N TYR A 577 3.44 47.27 -11.36
CA TYR A 577 3.33 46.26 -10.32
C TYR A 577 2.82 46.90 -9.03
N ASP A 578 1.75 46.39 -8.46
CA ASP A 578 1.26 46.80 -7.15
C ASP A 578 1.69 45.79 -6.08
N ASN A 579 2.63 46.20 -5.21
CA ASN A 579 3.14 45.36 -4.12
C ASN A 579 2.10 45.04 -3.03
N ASN A 580 0.92 45.66 -3.04
CA ASN A 580 -0.13 45.36 -2.06
C ASN A 580 -1.09 44.27 -2.55
N SER A 581 -1.38 44.23 -3.85
CA SER A 581 -2.22 43.20 -4.47
C SER A 581 -1.41 42.13 -5.20
N ASN A 582 -0.10 42.32 -5.30
CA ASN A 582 0.84 41.52 -6.10
C ASN A 582 0.44 41.36 -7.58
N GLU A 583 -0.24 42.36 -8.12
CA GLU A 583 -0.73 42.35 -9.49
C GLU A 583 0.28 43.00 -10.44
N LEU A 584 0.73 42.26 -11.44
CA LEU A 584 1.41 42.79 -12.61
C LEU A 584 0.35 43.19 -13.64
N SER A 585 0.39 44.43 -14.10
CA SER A 585 -0.65 45.03 -14.95
C SER A 585 -0.09 45.75 -16.17
N PHE A 586 -0.89 45.77 -17.24
CA PHE A 586 -0.67 46.56 -18.45
C PHE A 586 -2.00 47.22 -18.86
N ASN A 587 -2.01 48.54 -19.11
CA ASN A 587 -3.20 49.31 -19.49
C ASN A 587 -4.43 49.04 -18.59
N ASP A 588 -4.24 49.11 -17.27
CA ASP A 588 -5.27 48.87 -16.24
C ASP A 588 -5.86 47.46 -16.22
N SER A 589 -5.27 46.51 -16.97
CA SER A 589 -5.63 45.09 -16.93
C SER A 589 -4.55 44.31 -16.21
N VAL A 590 -4.93 43.48 -15.24
CA VAL A 590 -4.03 42.53 -14.58
C VAL A 590 -3.68 41.44 -15.59
N ILE A 591 -2.39 41.14 -15.71
CA ILE A 591 -1.86 40.16 -16.67
C ILE A 591 -1.21 38.97 -15.98
N ALA A 592 -0.78 39.14 -14.73
CA ALA A 592 -0.36 38.07 -13.85
C ALA A 592 -0.52 38.49 -12.39
N ILE A 593 -0.73 37.52 -11.51
CA ILE A 593 -0.72 37.66 -10.06
C ILE A 593 0.49 36.86 -9.55
N LEU A 594 1.37 37.50 -8.79
CA LEU A 594 2.54 36.86 -8.19
C LEU A 594 2.26 36.59 -6.71
N GLU A 595 1.87 35.38 -6.34
CA GLU A 595 1.60 35.09 -4.94
C GLU A 595 2.89 35.11 -4.12
N ASN A 596 2.79 35.60 -2.89
CA ASN A 596 3.85 35.57 -1.85
C ASN A 596 5.15 36.34 -2.09
N GLU A 597 5.29 37.15 -3.14
CA GLU A 597 6.58 37.80 -3.42
C GLU A 597 6.75 39.20 -2.77
N SER A 598 7.95 39.43 -2.23
CA SER A 598 8.39 40.75 -1.79
C SER A 598 9.72 41.12 -2.45
N GLY A 599 9.69 42.09 -3.38
CA GLY A 599 10.91 42.56 -4.05
C GLY A 599 10.91 42.44 -5.58
N PHE A 600 9.82 41.97 -6.18
CA PHE A 600 9.65 42.00 -7.63
C PHE A 600 9.71 43.42 -8.21
N ASP A 601 10.59 43.62 -9.20
CA ASP A 601 10.67 44.83 -10.02
C ASP A 601 10.59 44.43 -11.51
N PRO A 602 9.56 44.89 -12.25
CA PRO A 602 9.46 44.64 -13.69
C PRO A 602 10.71 45.04 -14.48
N ASN A 603 11.50 46.02 -14.01
CA ASN A 603 12.69 46.46 -14.74
C ASN A 603 13.88 45.49 -14.64
N SER A 604 13.90 44.60 -13.65
CA SER A 604 14.98 43.64 -13.44
C SER A 604 14.58 42.19 -13.69
N HIS A 605 13.29 41.87 -13.60
CA HIS A 605 12.81 40.49 -13.66
C HIS A 605 11.83 40.21 -14.81
N VAL A 606 11.51 41.22 -15.63
CA VAL A 606 10.68 41.03 -16.82
C VAL A 606 11.50 41.25 -18.08
N SER A 607 11.37 40.31 -19.02
CA SER A 607 11.92 40.44 -20.37
C SER A 607 10.80 40.52 -21.40
N LEU A 608 10.92 41.51 -22.30
CA LEU A 608 10.05 41.67 -23.46
C LEU A 608 10.72 41.06 -24.68
N PHE A 609 10.02 40.19 -25.39
CA PHE A 609 10.51 39.59 -26.65
C PHE A 609 9.48 39.62 -27.78
#